data_AF-A0A9P7C361-F1
#
_entry.id   AF-A0A9P7C361-F1
#
_cell.length_a   1.000
_cell.length_b   1.000
_cell.length_c   1.000
_cell.angle_alpha   90.00
_cell.angle_beta   90.00
_cell.angle_gamma   90.00
#
_symmetry.space_group_name_H-M   'P 1'
#
loop_
_entity.id
_entity.type
_entity.pdbx_description
1 polymer ?
#
loop_
_entity_poly.entity_id
_entity_poly.type
_entity_poly.pdbx_seq_one_letter_code
_entity_poly.pdbx_strand_id
1 'polypeptide(L)'
;MAATCCASRCSGRTRTWCRGKLVHTVAVRPLVEGLPTGNDAEVTGVRDIRWRGDADATLVWAEAQDGGDPNREAKVRDAVLMQAAPFDKPPVTLAQLGSRLAGISWGRGDLALLTESWWKTRKTKTWLIAPDNAGAEPRLLPAPMAAACT
;
A
#
# COMPACT_ATOMS: atom_id res chain seq x y z
N MET A 1 3.74 -13.83 21.88
CA MET A 1 4.35 -12.54 22.30
C MET A 1 4.70 -11.77 21.05
N ALA A 2 3.83 -10.87 20.61
CA ALA A 2 4.10 -9.98 19.47
C ALA A 2 5.28 -9.07 19.84
N ALA A 3 6.39 -9.19 19.13
CA ALA A 3 7.52 -8.29 19.32
C ALA A 3 7.12 -6.90 18.84
N THR A 4 7.27 -5.88 19.69
CA THR A 4 7.16 -4.49 19.25
C THR A 4 8.26 -4.23 18.22
N CYS A 5 7.86 -4.19 16.96
CA CYS A 5 8.73 -3.91 15.83
C CYS A 5 8.47 -2.48 15.35
N CYS A 6 9.53 -1.74 15.08
CA CYS A 6 9.48 -0.39 14.55
C CYS A 6 10.11 -0.38 13.15
N ALA A 7 9.51 0.37 12.23
CA ALA A 7 10.10 0.62 10.92
C ALA A 7 10.70 2.01 10.93
N SER A 8 12.01 2.11 10.64
CA SER A 8 12.70 3.40 10.51
C SER A 8 13.16 3.59 9.06
N ARG A 9 12.94 4.81 8.55
CA ARG A 9 13.40 5.24 7.23
C ARG A 9 14.59 6.18 7.43
N CYS A 10 15.77 5.79 6.96
CA CYS A 10 16.96 6.62 6.97
C CYS A 10 17.68 6.48 5.62
N SER A 11 17.95 7.60 4.95
CA SER A 11 18.67 7.68 3.67
C SER A 11 18.27 6.64 2.60
N GLY A 12 16.97 6.60 2.23
CA GLY A 12 16.47 5.72 1.17
C GLY A 12 16.35 4.23 1.54
N ARG A 13 16.79 3.84 2.74
CA ARG A 13 16.58 2.50 3.29
C ARG A 13 15.44 2.48 4.29
N THR A 14 14.54 1.53 4.13
CA THR A 14 13.54 1.21 5.15
C THR A 14 13.91 -0.10 5.81
N ARG A 15 14.17 -0.02 7.11
CA ARG A 15 14.63 -1.13 7.95
C ARG A 15 13.64 -1.38 9.05
N THR A 16 13.41 -2.65 9.33
CA THR A 16 12.56 -3.14 10.40
C THR A 16 13.43 -3.59 11.55
N TRP A 17 13.16 -3.02 12.72
CA TRP A 17 13.84 -3.33 13.96
C TRP A 17 12.85 -3.95 14.95
N CYS A 18 13.17 -5.09 15.54
CA CYS A 18 12.39 -5.67 16.62
C CYS A 18 13.27 -5.73 17.88
N ARG A 19 12.79 -5.16 18.99
CA ARG A 19 13.55 -5.10 20.27
C ARG A 19 14.99 -4.58 20.10
N GLY A 20 15.17 -3.54 19.28
CA GLY A 20 16.48 -2.92 19.04
C GLY A 20 17.43 -3.69 18.10
N LYS A 21 17.02 -4.84 17.56
CA LYS A 21 17.79 -5.60 16.55
C LYS A 21 17.21 -5.40 15.16
N LEU A 22 18.08 -5.16 14.17
CA LEU A 22 17.70 -5.14 12.76
C LEU A 22 17.31 -6.56 12.36
N VAL A 23 16.03 -6.75 12.00
CA VAL A 23 15.50 -8.06 11.59
C VAL A 23 15.27 -8.15 10.09
N HIS A 24 14.95 -7.05 9.42
CA HIS A 24 14.61 -7.08 8.00
C HIS A 24 14.88 -5.74 7.32
N THR A 25 15.29 -5.76 6.05
CA THR A 25 15.37 -4.56 5.21
C THR A 25 14.28 -4.66 4.15
N VAL A 26 13.23 -3.85 4.30
CA VAL A 26 12.02 -3.86 3.46
C VAL A 26 12.31 -3.31 2.07
N ALA A 27 13.11 -2.25 2.03
CA ALA A 27 13.47 -1.59 0.78
C ALA A 27 14.82 -0.89 0.91
N VAL A 28 15.63 -1.01 -0.14
CA VAL A 28 16.78 -0.15 -0.40
C VAL A 28 16.46 0.59 -1.69
N ARG A 29 16.10 1.87 -1.58
CA ARG A 29 15.83 2.69 -2.76
C ARG A 29 17.05 3.56 -3.08
N PRO A 30 17.52 3.54 -4.33
CA PRO A 30 18.44 4.57 -4.79
C PRO A 30 17.75 5.94 -4.75
N LEU A 31 18.55 7.00 -4.63
CA LEU A 31 18.04 8.35 -4.81
C LEU A 31 17.50 8.46 -6.24
N VAL A 32 16.24 8.86 -6.38
CA VAL A 32 15.61 9.04 -7.69
C VAL A 32 15.64 10.52 -8.03
N GLU A 33 16.47 10.87 -8.99
CA GLU A 33 16.55 12.19 -9.61
C GLU A 33 15.57 12.22 -10.80
N GLY A 34 14.68 13.22 -10.87
CA GLY A 34 13.75 13.39 -11.99
C GLY A 34 12.52 12.49 -11.95
N LEU A 35 11.54 12.82 -11.11
CA LEU A 35 10.21 12.21 -11.19
C LEU A 35 9.50 12.59 -12.50
N PRO A 36 8.67 11.69 -13.08
CA PRO A 36 7.78 12.05 -14.18
C PRO A 36 6.92 13.26 -13.83
N THR A 37 6.55 14.05 -14.83
CA THR A 37 5.74 15.25 -14.59
C THR A 37 4.25 14.87 -14.45
N GLY A 38 3.62 15.25 -13.34
CA GLY A 38 2.19 15.09 -13.11
C GLY A 38 1.83 14.87 -11.65
N ASN A 39 0.60 15.20 -11.25
CA ASN A 39 0.16 15.11 -9.85
C ASN A 39 0.06 13.67 -9.33
N ASP A 40 -0.13 12.68 -10.22
CA ASP A 40 -0.17 11.24 -9.90
C ASP A 40 1.18 10.53 -10.21
N ALA A 41 2.25 11.32 -10.39
CA ALA A 41 3.59 10.80 -10.65
C ALA A 41 4.26 10.36 -9.35
N GLU A 42 4.86 9.17 -9.42
CA GLU A 42 5.29 8.45 -8.23
C GLU A 42 6.66 7.82 -8.43
N VAL A 43 7.37 7.56 -7.34
CA VAL A 43 8.65 6.86 -7.43
C VAL A 43 8.41 5.36 -7.65
N THR A 44 9.21 4.73 -8.51
CA THR A 44 9.18 3.29 -8.74
C THR A 44 9.61 2.48 -7.51
N GLY A 45 9.06 1.28 -7.40
CA GLY A 45 9.33 0.35 -6.32
C GLY A 45 8.55 0.64 -5.04
N VAL A 46 9.10 0.19 -3.91
CA VAL A 46 8.42 0.18 -2.61
C VAL A 46 8.19 1.60 -2.06
N ARG A 47 6.91 1.96 -1.91
CA ARG A 47 6.45 3.23 -1.35
C ARG A 47 5.39 3.04 -0.27
N ASP A 48 5.12 4.10 0.48
CA ASP A 48 4.06 4.12 1.50
C ASP A 48 4.12 2.96 2.52
N ILE A 49 5.33 2.53 2.90
CA ILE A 49 5.52 1.46 3.88
C ILE A 49 4.89 1.88 5.21
N ARG A 50 3.90 1.11 5.66
CA ARG A 50 3.15 1.31 6.89
C ARG A 50 3.01 -0.03 7.61
N TRP A 51 2.77 0.05 8.92
CA TRP A 51 2.35 -1.12 9.69
C TRP A 51 0.85 -1.33 9.54
N ARG A 52 0.45 -2.59 9.47
CA ARG A 52 -0.93 -2.98 9.65
C ARG A 52 -1.35 -2.67 11.09
N GLY A 53 -2.47 -1.97 11.25
CA GLY A 53 -2.89 -1.45 12.55
C GLY A 53 -3.66 -2.43 13.43
N ASP A 54 -4.25 -3.46 12.83
CA ASP A 54 -5.15 -4.43 13.47
C ASP A 54 -4.50 -5.80 13.74
N ALA A 55 -3.27 -6.03 13.30
CA ALA A 55 -2.58 -7.31 13.40
C ALA A 55 -1.14 -7.19 13.93
N ASP A 56 -0.59 -8.32 14.38
CA ASP A 56 0.81 -8.45 14.77
C ASP A 56 1.75 -8.01 13.63
N ALA A 57 2.97 -7.56 14.00
CA ALA A 57 4.01 -6.96 13.16
C ALA A 57 3.98 -7.33 11.65
N THR A 58 3.08 -6.69 10.91
CA THR A 58 2.85 -6.93 9.49
C THR A 58 3.05 -5.63 8.73
N LEU A 59 3.94 -5.66 7.75
CA LEU A 59 4.23 -4.52 6.89
C LEU A 59 3.33 -4.53 5.67
N VAL A 60 2.93 -3.34 5.25
CA VAL A 60 2.13 -3.11 4.05
C VAL A 60 2.75 -1.96 3.28
N TRP A 61 2.83 -2.09 1.97
CA TRP A 61 3.37 -1.06 1.08
C TRP A 61 2.69 -1.10 -0.28
N ALA A 62 2.89 -0.03 -1.05
CA ALA A 62 2.47 0.02 -2.45
C ALA A 62 3.69 -0.06 -3.37
N GLU A 63 3.48 -0.54 -4.59
CA GLU A 63 4.45 -0.52 -5.69
C GLU A 63 3.76 -0.08 -6.97
N ALA A 64 4.28 1.00 -7.58
CA ALA A 64 3.81 1.49 -8.86
C ALA A 64 4.19 0.53 -9.99
N GLN A 65 3.20 -0.02 -10.68
CA GLN A 65 3.35 -1.00 -11.76
C GLN A 65 3.51 -0.34 -13.14
N ASP A 66 3.11 0.92 -13.27
CA ASP A 66 3.26 1.71 -14.49
C ASP A 66 4.63 2.40 -14.61
N GLY A 67 5.57 2.11 -13.70
CA GLY A 67 6.83 2.82 -13.63
C GLY A 67 6.71 4.22 -13.02
N GLY A 68 5.59 4.53 -12.35
CA GLY A 68 5.39 5.80 -11.68
C GLY A 68 5.00 6.95 -12.62
N ASP A 69 4.84 6.67 -13.92
CA ASP A 69 4.42 7.67 -14.91
C ASP A 69 2.88 7.63 -15.10
N PRO A 70 2.16 8.69 -14.71
CA PRO A 70 0.71 8.74 -14.85
C PRO A 70 0.24 8.87 -16.31
N ASN A 71 1.13 9.23 -17.23
CA ASN A 71 0.83 9.34 -18.66
C ASN A 71 0.91 7.99 -19.38
N ARG A 72 1.55 6.99 -18.77
CA ARG A 72 1.59 5.63 -19.31
C ARG A 72 0.24 4.96 -19.12
N GLU A 73 -0.25 4.25 -20.14
CA GLU A 73 -1.43 3.41 -20.00
C GLU A 73 -1.08 2.12 -19.26
N ALA A 74 -1.83 1.82 -18.20
CA ALA A 74 -1.72 0.58 -17.44
C ALA A 74 -3.08 0.22 -16.83
N LYS A 75 -3.44 -1.06 -16.87
CA LYS A 75 -4.66 -1.57 -16.22
C LYS A 75 -4.52 -1.61 -14.69
N VAL A 76 -3.32 -1.97 -14.24
CA VAL A 76 -2.90 -1.94 -12.84
C VAL A 76 -1.84 -0.88 -12.72
N ARG A 77 -2.11 0.16 -11.94
CA ARG A 77 -1.19 1.26 -11.68
C ARG A 77 -0.42 1.05 -10.39
N ASP A 78 -1.08 0.51 -9.38
CA ASP A 78 -0.47 0.19 -8.10
C ASP A 78 -0.80 -1.24 -7.68
N ALA A 79 0.19 -1.93 -7.14
CA ALA A 79 0.00 -3.17 -6.38
C ALA A 79 0.23 -2.87 -4.89
N VAL A 80 -0.68 -3.34 -4.04
CA VAL A 80 -0.52 -3.27 -2.58
C VAL A 80 -0.06 -4.62 -2.09
N LEU A 81 1.09 -4.65 -1.43
CA LEU A 81 1.71 -5.85 -0.92
C LEU A 81 1.77 -5.84 0.60
N MET A 82 1.75 -7.04 1.16
CA MET A 82 1.80 -7.28 2.59
C MET A 82 2.84 -8.36 2.91
N GLN A 83 3.57 -8.19 4.02
CA GLN A 83 4.47 -9.21 4.53
C GLN A 83 4.43 -9.24 6.06
N ALA A 84 4.07 -10.40 6.60
CA ALA A 84 4.02 -10.62 8.03
C ALA A 84 5.40 -10.99 8.59
N ALA A 85 5.71 -10.56 9.81
CA ALA A 85 6.81 -11.12 10.59
C ALA A 85 6.63 -12.65 10.72
N PRO A 86 7.71 -13.44 10.70
CA PRO A 86 9.12 -13.05 10.77
C PRO A 86 9.77 -12.51 9.48
N PHE A 87 9.01 -12.25 8.40
CA PHE A 87 9.51 -11.80 7.09
C PHE A 87 10.31 -12.86 6.32
N ASP A 88 10.16 -14.14 6.71
CA ASP A 88 10.82 -15.29 6.07
C ASP A 88 10.09 -15.74 4.80
N LYS A 89 8.83 -15.34 4.64
CA LYS A 89 8.00 -15.66 3.48
C LYS A 89 8.00 -14.50 2.49
N PRO A 90 7.88 -14.76 1.18
CA PRO A 90 7.73 -13.71 0.19
C PRO A 90 6.47 -12.88 0.47
N PRO A 91 6.44 -11.59 0.07
CA PRO A 91 5.27 -10.75 0.22
C PRO A 91 4.09 -11.30 -0.59
N VAL A 92 2.89 -11.09 -0.05
CA VAL A 92 1.63 -11.44 -0.72
C VAL A 92 0.98 -10.17 -1.28
N THR A 93 0.38 -10.29 -2.46
CA THR A 93 -0.40 -9.20 -3.04
C THR A 93 -1.76 -9.15 -2.37
N LEU A 94 -2.08 -8.00 -1.78
CA LEU A 94 -3.35 -7.74 -1.10
C LEU A 94 -4.40 -7.19 -2.07
N ALA A 95 -3.98 -6.31 -2.97
CA ALA A 95 -4.86 -5.73 -4.00
C ALA A 95 -4.06 -5.20 -5.19
N GLN A 96 -4.70 -5.21 -6.36
CA GLN A 96 -4.23 -4.54 -7.57
C GLN A 96 -5.21 -3.42 -7.93
N LEU A 97 -4.67 -2.22 -8.10
CA LEU A 97 -5.42 -0.97 -8.20
C LEU A 97 -5.29 -0.39 -9.60
N GLY A 98 -6.39 0.16 -10.11
CA GLY A 98 -6.39 0.88 -11.39
C GLY A 98 -5.88 2.32 -11.26
N SER A 99 -5.80 2.83 -10.04
CA SER A 99 -5.35 4.18 -9.68
C SER A 99 -4.29 4.13 -8.57
N ARG A 100 -3.90 5.30 -8.03
CA ARG A 100 -2.92 5.38 -6.93
C ARG A 100 -3.57 5.04 -5.60
N LEU A 101 -2.85 4.28 -4.76
CA LEU A 101 -3.23 4.05 -3.37
C LEU A 101 -3.30 5.39 -2.63
N ALA A 102 -4.48 5.72 -2.09
CA ALA A 102 -4.69 6.90 -1.26
C ALA A 102 -4.53 6.57 0.23
N GLY A 103 -4.95 5.37 0.64
CA GLY A 103 -4.81 4.93 2.02
C GLY A 103 -5.52 3.62 2.30
N ILE A 104 -5.26 3.08 3.49
CA ILE A 104 -5.89 1.87 4.01
C ILE A 104 -6.37 2.17 5.42
N SER A 105 -7.64 1.92 5.69
CA SER A 105 -8.22 1.95 7.03
C SER A 105 -8.40 0.52 7.51
N TRP A 106 -7.60 0.15 8.50
CA TRP A 106 -7.63 -1.16 9.13
C TRP A 106 -8.80 -1.27 10.10
N GLY A 107 -9.53 -2.38 10.05
CA GLY A 107 -10.62 -2.68 10.97
C GLY A 107 -10.35 -3.98 11.73
N ARG A 108 -10.49 -5.10 11.02
CA ARG A 108 -10.33 -6.45 11.55
C ARG A 108 -9.73 -7.37 10.49
N GLY A 109 -9.38 -8.58 10.91
CA GLY A 109 -8.76 -9.63 10.08
C GLY A 109 -9.39 -9.89 8.72
N ASP A 110 -10.72 -9.87 8.65
CA ASP A 110 -11.52 -10.11 7.45
C ASP A 110 -12.04 -8.82 6.78
N LEU A 111 -11.71 -7.64 7.33
CA LEU A 111 -12.22 -6.36 6.83
C LEU A 111 -11.23 -5.21 7.03
N ALA A 112 -10.75 -4.69 5.92
CA ALA A 112 -10.15 -3.36 5.82
C ALA A 112 -10.72 -2.61 4.61
N LEU A 113 -10.68 -1.28 4.69
CA LEU A 113 -11.06 -0.39 3.60
C LEU A 113 -9.82 0.10 2.90
N LEU A 114 -9.71 -0.22 1.62
CA LEU A 114 -8.63 0.26 0.76
C LEU A 114 -9.17 1.32 -0.17
N THR A 115 -8.57 2.51 -0.14
CA THR A 115 -9.00 3.63 -0.98
C THR A 115 -7.96 3.91 -2.05
N GLU A 116 -8.40 3.97 -3.31
CA GLU A 116 -7.62 4.46 -4.44
C GLU A 116 -8.18 5.79 -4.94
N SER A 117 -7.31 6.67 -5.43
CA SER A 117 -7.69 7.96 -5.99
C SER A 117 -6.89 8.28 -7.23
N TRP A 118 -7.48 9.02 -8.15
CA TRP A 118 -6.80 9.53 -9.34
C TRP A 118 -7.01 11.02 -9.49
N TRP A 119 -5.94 11.81 -9.39
CA TRP A 119 -6.03 13.26 -9.36
C TRP A 119 -6.69 13.83 -10.61
N LYS A 120 -6.29 13.36 -11.81
CA LYS A 120 -6.79 13.88 -13.10
C LYS A 120 -8.31 13.77 -13.25
N THR A 121 -8.92 12.72 -12.70
CA THR A 121 -10.38 12.50 -12.82
C THR A 121 -11.14 12.81 -11.54
N ARG A 122 -10.42 13.09 -10.43
CA ARG A 122 -10.96 13.22 -9.07
C ARG A 122 -11.82 12.04 -8.63
N LYS A 123 -11.66 10.88 -9.29
CA LYS A 123 -12.37 9.65 -8.95
C LYS A 123 -11.68 8.99 -7.78
N THR A 124 -12.47 8.66 -6.78
CA THR A 124 -12.07 7.86 -5.63
C THR A 124 -12.88 6.58 -5.65
N LYS A 125 -12.23 5.45 -5.38
CA LYS A 125 -12.87 4.15 -5.22
C LYS A 125 -12.42 3.56 -3.91
N THR A 126 -13.37 2.95 -3.20
CA THR A 126 -13.09 2.29 -1.94
C THR A 126 -13.41 0.81 -2.09
N TRP A 127 -12.51 -0.05 -1.62
CA TRP A 127 -12.58 -1.49 -1.74
C TRP A 127 -12.65 -2.10 -0.33
N LEU A 128 -13.52 -3.09 -0.17
CA LEU A 128 -13.49 -4.01 0.96
C LEU A 128 -12.46 -5.09 0.66
N ILE A 129 -11.50 -5.28 1.56
CA ILE A 129 -10.50 -6.33 1.47
C ILE A 129 -10.50 -7.16 2.76
N ALA A 130 -10.14 -8.44 2.63
CA ALA A 130 -9.95 -9.34 3.77
C ALA A 130 -8.44 -9.56 3.99
N PRO A 131 -7.78 -8.78 4.85
CA PRO A 131 -6.33 -8.81 4.94
C PRO A 131 -5.73 -10.10 5.51
N ASP A 132 -6.45 -10.90 6.29
CA ASP A 132 -6.02 -12.23 6.74
C ASP A 132 -6.18 -13.31 5.65
N ASN A 133 -6.98 -13.02 4.62
CA ASN A 133 -7.17 -13.88 3.47
C ASN A 133 -6.85 -13.11 2.18
N ALA A 134 -5.56 -12.93 1.90
CA ALA A 134 -5.08 -12.22 0.72
C ALA A 134 -5.52 -12.86 -0.63
N GLY A 135 -6.07 -14.08 -0.62
CA GLY A 135 -6.67 -14.71 -1.80
C GLY A 135 -8.13 -14.33 -2.04
N ALA A 136 -8.78 -13.64 -1.10
CA ALA A 136 -10.14 -13.16 -1.27
C ALA A 136 -10.17 -11.98 -2.26
N GLU A 137 -11.10 -12.01 -3.21
CA GLU A 137 -11.24 -10.93 -4.18
C GLU A 137 -11.69 -9.62 -3.50
N PRO A 138 -10.98 -8.49 -3.72
CA PRO A 138 -11.42 -7.18 -3.24
C PRO A 138 -12.78 -6.81 -3.82
N ARG A 139 -13.72 -6.42 -2.95
CA ARG A 139 -15.05 -6.01 -3.37
C ARG A 139 -15.16 -4.49 -3.42
N LEU A 140 -15.49 -3.94 -4.59
CA LEU A 140 -15.72 -2.50 -4.73
C LEU A 140 -16.94 -2.08 -3.89
N LEU A 141 -16.77 -1.04 -3.08
CA LEU A 141 -17.89 -0.35 -2.47
C LEU A 141 -18.49 0.62 -3.48
N PRO A 142 -19.82 0.63 -3.65
CA PRO A 142 -20.46 1.69 -4.41
C PRO A 142 -20.13 3.02 -3.75
N ALA A 143 -19.79 4.02 -4.57
CA ALA A 143 -19.66 5.38 -4.06
C ALA A 143 -20.95 5.76 -3.34
N PRO A 144 -20.89 6.43 -2.18
CA PRO A 144 -22.10 6.93 -1.57
C PRO A 144 -22.82 7.77 -2.63
N MET A 145 -24.06 7.38 -2.96
CA MET A 145 -24.94 8.26 -3.71
C MET A 145 -24.92 9.57 -2.93
N ALA A 146 -24.40 10.64 -3.53
CA ALA A 146 -24.51 11.96 -2.94
C ALA A 146 -25.98 12.15 -2.65
N ALA A 147 -26.35 12.10 -1.37
CA ALA A 147 -27.68 12.45 -0.95
C ALA A 147 -27.83 13.91 -1.36
N ALA A 148 -28.52 14.14 -2.47
CA ALA A 148 -28.93 15.46 -2.85
C ALA A 148 -29.88 15.92 -1.76
N CYS A 149 -29.36 16.70 -0.80
CA CYS A 149 -30.20 17.50 0.07
C CYS A 149 -31.09 18.34 -0.86
N THR A 150 -32.36 17.96 -0.91
CA THR A 150 -33.43 18.68 -1.61
C THR A 150 -34.29 19.34 -0.54
#